data_AF-A0A6L8NFZ0-F1
#
_entry.id   AF-A0A6L8NFZ0-F1
#
_cell.length_a   1.000
_cell.length_b   1.000
_cell.length_c   1.000
_cell.angle_alpha   90.00
_cell.angle_beta   90.00
_cell.angle_gamma   90.00
#
_symmetry.space_group_name_H-M   'P 1'
#
loop_
_entity.id
_entity.type
_entity.pdbx_description
1 polymer ?
#
loop_
_entity_poly.entity_id
_entity_poly.type
_entity_poly.pdbx_seq_one_letter_code
_entity_poly.pdbx_strand_id
1 'polypeptide(L)'
;MTITEARTPHPPSTPAPPSVPPTVSARGFDVVRRGYRPDQADEHLDTLSGERDAAWERVARLTVLARRMDADLTRLRETAQDAPPQTYEALGAPARELLAVTWETADHVRTSARDEAARTTGDAEEAARCLAEEAGAEAGAVLAEAEEHARRLTTAARTAGGRLLMDARRDATAARAEATVVWESMRERSEHMLAALEAEQADRWAEVDRDAERRAAAGDERRAGAEERAEALLREAERELAEAEEYARRTNEESEARAEALRAGAQGEAEAVTRETERILSAHATQREEALAPLKLLQDTLPTVTPPAGE
;
A
#
# COMPACT_ATOMS: atom_id res chain seq x y z
N MET A 1 -5.84 18.54 -2.70
CA MET A 1 -4.70 18.07 -3.52
C MET A 1 -5.01 16.63 -3.90
N THR A 2 -5.13 16.36 -5.19
CA THR A 2 -5.65 15.11 -5.77
C THR A 2 -4.69 13.94 -5.56
N ILE A 3 -5.21 12.82 -5.07
CA ILE A 3 -4.48 11.55 -4.93
C ILE A 3 -4.42 10.91 -6.32
N THR A 4 -3.22 10.88 -6.90
CA THR A 4 -2.92 10.20 -8.16
C THR A 4 -2.59 8.73 -7.84
N GLU A 5 -3.49 7.81 -8.18
CA GLU A 5 -3.25 6.37 -8.11
C GLU A 5 -2.17 5.96 -9.11
N ALA A 6 -1.03 5.50 -8.59
CA ALA A 6 0.04 4.92 -9.38
C ALA A 6 -0.33 3.47 -9.78
N ARG A 7 -0.75 3.32 -11.04
CA ARG A 7 -0.99 2.06 -11.73
C ARG A 7 0.31 1.25 -11.82
N THR A 8 0.37 0.11 -11.13
CA THR A 8 1.47 -0.86 -11.18
C THR A 8 1.59 -1.48 -12.58
N PRO A 9 2.81 -1.66 -13.13
CA PRO A 9 3.00 -2.30 -14.42
C PRO A 9 2.84 -3.83 -14.30
N HIS A 10 1.90 -4.38 -15.06
CA HIS A 10 1.78 -5.82 -15.29
C HIS A 10 3.07 -6.35 -15.96
N PRO A 11 3.65 -7.48 -15.51
CA PRO A 11 4.74 -8.11 -16.26
C PRO A 11 4.22 -8.57 -17.63
N PRO A 12 5.07 -8.57 -18.69
CA PRO A 12 4.67 -9.06 -19.99
C PRO A 12 4.29 -10.54 -19.86
N SER A 13 3.06 -10.88 -20.26
CA SER A 13 2.65 -12.28 -20.44
C SER A 13 3.60 -12.92 -21.45
N THR A 14 4.44 -13.83 -20.98
CA THR A 14 5.20 -14.72 -21.85
C THR A 14 4.18 -15.43 -22.74
N PRO A 15 4.28 -15.33 -24.08
CA PRO A 15 3.39 -16.10 -24.93
C PRO A 15 3.61 -17.58 -24.60
N ALA A 16 2.52 -18.29 -24.30
CA ALA A 16 2.53 -19.74 -24.27
C ALA A 16 3.23 -20.23 -25.54
N PRO A 17 4.09 -21.28 -25.47
CA PRO A 17 4.69 -21.83 -26.68
C PRO A 17 3.56 -22.11 -27.67
N PRO A 18 3.73 -21.81 -28.98
CA PRO A 18 2.71 -22.17 -29.95
C PRO A 18 2.43 -23.65 -29.74
N SER A 19 1.18 -24.01 -29.39
CA SER A 19 0.77 -25.39 -29.44
C SER A 19 0.97 -25.79 -30.89
N VAL A 20 2.08 -26.47 -31.17
CA VAL A 20 2.30 -27.11 -32.46
C VAL A 20 1.03 -27.91 -32.68
N PRO A 21 0.21 -27.58 -33.69
CA PRO A 21 -0.97 -28.39 -33.97
C PRO A 21 -0.47 -29.83 -34.07
N PRO A 22 -1.17 -30.83 -33.47
CA PRO A 22 -0.72 -32.19 -33.57
C PRO A 22 -0.44 -32.45 -35.05
N THR A 23 0.80 -32.82 -35.38
CA THR A 23 1.09 -33.28 -36.73
C THR A 23 0.21 -34.51 -36.87
N VAL A 24 -0.86 -34.41 -37.63
CA VAL A 24 -1.76 -35.53 -37.83
C VAL A 24 -1.12 -36.39 -38.91
N SER A 25 -1.00 -37.70 -38.68
CA SER A 25 -0.57 -38.61 -39.74
C SER A 25 -1.53 -38.50 -40.94
N ALA A 26 -1.11 -38.96 -42.12
CA ALA A 26 -1.97 -38.95 -43.31
C ALA A 26 -3.31 -39.70 -43.10
N ARG A 27 -3.36 -40.58 -42.08
CA ARG A 27 -4.49 -41.41 -41.69
C ARG A 27 -5.27 -40.89 -40.47
N GLY A 28 -4.99 -39.69 -39.98
CA GLY A 28 -5.78 -39.07 -38.91
C GLY A 28 -5.32 -39.38 -37.48
N PHE A 29 -4.14 -39.99 -37.28
CA PHE A 29 -3.60 -40.25 -35.95
C PHE A 29 -2.83 -39.04 -35.41
N ASP A 30 -3.01 -38.72 -34.13
CA ASP A 30 -2.23 -37.68 -33.47
C ASP A 30 -0.78 -38.12 -33.26
N VAL A 31 0.19 -37.38 -33.81
CA VAL A 31 1.62 -37.66 -33.60
C VAL A 31 2.07 -37.05 -32.27
N VAL A 32 2.40 -37.93 -31.32
CA VAL A 32 2.90 -37.56 -29.99
C VAL A 32 4.40 -37.79 -29.88
N ARG A 33 5.06 -37.03 -29.00
CA ARG A 33 6.54 -36.98 -28.86
C ARG A 33 7.21 -38.33 -28.52
N ARG A 34 6.45 -39.32 -28.04
CA ARG A 34 6.88 -40.71 -27.75
C ARG A 34 5.75 -41.67 -28.12
N GLY A 35 5.52 -41.86 -29.42
CA GLY A 35 4.61 -42.86 -29.98
C GLY A 35 5.32 -43.77 -30.97
N TYR A 36 4.59 -44.71 -31.56
CA TYR A 36 5.05 -45.48 -32.72
C TYR A 36 5.47 -44.52 -33.84
N ARG A 37 6.47 -44.91 -34.63
CA ARG A 37 6.88 -44.09 -35.78
C ARG A 37 5.71 -44.05 -36.78
N PRO A 38 5.20 -42.86 -37.14
CA PRO A 38 4.05 -42.74 -38.03
C PRO A 38 4.25 -43.50 -39.34
N ASP A 39 5.45 -43.41 -39.93
CA ASP A 39 5.78 -44.12 -41.18
C ASP A 39 5.66 -45.65 -41.05
N GLN A 40 6.06 -46.22 -39.91
CA GLN A 40 5.95 -47.67 -39.67
C GLN A 40 4.51 -48.10 -39.43
N ALA A 41 3.72 -47.26 -38.75
CA ALA A 41 2.30 -47.52 -38.55
C ALA A 41 1.53 -47.43 -39.88
N ASP A 42 1.84 -46.42 -40.70
CA ASP A 42 1.22 -46.23 -42.01
C ASP A 42 1.58 -47.38 -42.97
N GLU A 43 2.84 -47.82 -43.03
CA GLU A 43 3.27 -48.98 -43.83
C GLU A 43 2.58 -50.29 -43.42
N HIS A 44 2.44 -50.52 -42.11
CA HIS A 44 1.73 -51.68 -41.62
C HIS A 44 0.23 -51.63 -41.96
N LEU A 45 -0.39 -50.45 -41.82
CA LEU A 45 -1.79 -50.26 -42.19
C LEU A 45 -2.02 -50.34 -43.71
N ASP A 46 -1.06 -49.92 -44.53
CA ASP A 46 -1.08 -50.10 -45.98
C ASP A 46 -1.10 -51.59 -46.33
N THR A 47 -0.24 -52.39 -45.68
CA THR A 47 -0.19 -53.85 -45.85
C THR A 47 -1.53 -54.49 -45.50
N LEU A 48 -2.08 -54.20 -44.31
CA LEU A 48 -3.37 -54.72 -43.87
C LEU A 48 -4.53 -54.28 -44.78
N SER A 49 -4.49 -53.03 -45.26
CA SER A 49 -5.50 -52.52 -46.19
C SER A 49 -5.43 -53.24 -47.54
N GLY A 50 -4.22 -53.53 -48.03
CA GLY A 50 -4.00 -54.31 -49.25
C GLY A 50 -4.48 -55.75 -49.13
N GLU A 51 -4.18 -56.42 -48.01
CA GLU A 51 -4.66 -57.78 -47.74
C GLU A 51 -6.19 -57.84 -47.65
N ARG A 52 -6.80 -56.87 -46.95
CA ARG A 52 -8.26 -56.70 -46.90
C ARG A 52 -8.82 -56.57 -48.31
N ASP A 53 -8.33 -55.61 -49.09
CA ASP A 53 -8.88 -55.31 -50.41
C ASP A 53 -8.72 -56.50 -51.37
N ALA A 54 -7.60 -57.22 -51.31
CA ALA A 54 -7.39 -58.46 -52.06
C ALA A 54 -8.38 -59.57 -51.65
N ALA A 55 -8.66 -59.71 -50.35
CA ALA A 55 -9.67 -60.64 -49.86
C ALA A 55 -11.08 -60.27 -50.36
N TRP A 56 -11.45 -58.99 -50.30
CA TRP A 56 -12.72 -58.50 -50.83
C TRP A 56 -12.86 -58.72 -52.33
N GLU A 57 -11.81 -58.48 -53.11
CA GLU A 57 -11.81 -58.74 -54.55
C GLU A 57 -12.01 -60.24 -54.84
N ARG A 58 -11.37 -61.11 -54.05
CA ARG A 58 -11.56 -62.56 -54.16
C ARG A 58 -12.99 -62.98 -53.83
N VAL A 59 -13.58 -62.44 -52.77
CA VAL A 59 -15.00 -62.68 -52.43
C VAL A 59 -15.92 -62.22 -53.55
N ALA A 60 -15.66 -61.04 -54.14
CA ALA A 60 -16.44 -60.53 -55.27
C ALA A 60 -16.34 -61.47 -56.50
N ARG A 61 -15.13 -61.91 -56.87
CA ARG A 61 -14.93 -62.85 -57.99
C ARG A 61 -15.64 -64.19 -57.76
N LEU A 62 -15.52 -64.75 -56.56
CA LEU A 62 -16.19 -66.01 -56.20
C LEU A 62 -17.70 -65.88 -56.19
N THR A 63 -18.23 -64.74 -55.72
CA THR A 63 -19.67 -64.45 -55.74
C THR A 63 -20.21 -64.38 -57.18
N VAL A 64 -19.48 -63.74 -58.10
CA VAL A 64 -19.85 -63.71 -59.52
C VAL A 64 -19.83 -65.11 -60.13
N LEU A 65 -18.79 -65.90 -59.84
CA LEU A 65 -18.69 -67.28 -60.31
C LEU A 65 -19.85 -68.14 -59.79
N ALA A 66 -20.18 -68.04 -58.51
CA ALA A 66 -21.29 -68.75 -57.90
C ALA A 66 -22.64 -68.39 -58.59
N ARG A 67 -22.89 -67.09 -58.82
CA ARG A 67 -24.08 -66.63 -59.55
C ARG A 67 -24.14 -67.16 -60.99
N ARG A 68 -23.01 -67.20 -61.69
CA ARG A 68 -22.92 -67.76 -63.04
C ARG A 68 -23.26 -69.25 -63.03
N MET A 69 -22.66 -70.01 -62.11
CA MET A 69 -22.93 -71.44 -61.97
C MET A 69 -24.40 -71.72 -61.62
N ASP A 70 -25.03 -70.89 -60.80
CA ASP A 70 -26.45 -71.02 -60.46
C ASP A 70 -27.38 -70.73 -61.65
N ALA A 71 -27.05 -69.72 -62.47
CA ALA A 71 -27.75 -69.43 -63.72
C ALA A 71 -27.59 -70.56 -64.75
N ASP A 72 -26.38 -71.10 -64.90
CA ASP A 72 -26.12 -72.24 -65.79
C ASP A 72 -26.86 -73.50 -65.31
N LEU A 73 -26.90 -73.76 -63.99
CA LEU A 73 -27.71 -74.84 -63.40
C LEU A 73 -29.21 -74.64 -63.65
N THR A 74 -29.71 -73.42 -63.55
CA THR A 74 -31.12 -73.10 -63.83
C THR A 74 -31.47 -73.40 -65.28
N ARG A 75 -30.66 -72.93 -66.24
CA ARG A 75 -30.84 -73.22 -67.67
C ARG A 75 -30.79 -74.72 -67.98
N LEU A 76 -29.88 -75.44 -67.33
CA LEU A 76 -29.79 -76.90 -67.46
C LEU A 76 -31.05 -77.60 -66.93
N ARG A 77 -31.61 -77.13 -65.82
CA ARG A 77 -32.88 -77.66 -65.27
C ARG A 77 -34.06 -77.40 -66.18
N GLU A 78 -34.20 -76.19 -66.73
CA GLU A 78 -35.24 -75.84 -67.70
C GLU A 78 -35.14 -76.74 -68.95
N THR A 79 -33.93 -76.88 -69.50
CA THR A 79 -33.67 -77.76 -70.66
C THR A 79 -34.02 -79.22 -70.35
N ALA A 80 -33.75 -79.69 -69.13
CA ALA A 80 -34.10 -81.04 -68.69
C ALA A 80 -35.62 -81.23 -68.46
N GLN A 81 -36.34 -80.17 -68.06
CA GLN A 81 -37.80 -80.19 -67.91
C GLN A 81 -38.53 -80.21 -69.26
N ASP A 82 -38.01 -79.48 -70.25
CA ASP A 82 -38.57 -79.44 -71.62
C ASP A 82 -38.25 -80.70 -72.44
N ALA A 83 -37.33 -81.55 -71.95
CA ALA A 83 -37.03 -82.81 -72.59
C ALA A 83 -38.21 -83.79 -72.41
N PRO A 84 -38.70 -84.46 -73.47
CA PRO A 84 -39.77 -85.45 -73.36
C PRO A 84 -39.35 -86.55 -72.36
N PRO A 85 -40.30 -87.13 -71.60
CA PRO A 85 -40.00 -88.14 -70.60
C PRO A 85 -39.26 -89.30 -71.27
N GLN A 86 -37.96 -89.39 -70.99
CA GLN A 86 -37.13 -90.48 -71.48
C GLN A 86 -37.46 -91.69 -70.63
N THR A 87 -38.50 -92.44 -71.01
CA THR A 87 -38.92 -93.63 -70.27
C THR A 87 -37.88 -94.76 -70.37
N TYR A 88 -36.93 -94.66 -71.31
CA TYR A 88 -35.80 -95.58 -71.45
C TYR A 88 -36.21 -97.06 -71.52
N GLU A 89 -37.50 -97.34 -71.78
CA GLU A 89 -38.09 -98.68 -71.78
C GLU A 89 -37.60 -99.54 -72.95
N ALA A 90 -37.19 -98.89 -74.05
CA ALA A 90 -36.61 -99.53 -75.23
C ALA A 90 -35.13 -99.95 -75.07
N LEU A 91 -34.47 -99.62 -73.95
CA LEU A 91 -33.10 -100.06 -73.67
C LEU A 91 -33.10 -101.54 -73.27
N GLY A 92 -32.14 -102.29 -73.81
CA GLY A 92 -31.87 -103.66 -73.34
C GLY A 92 -31.50 -103.69 -71.86
N ALA A 93 -31.72 -104.82 -71.18
CA ALA A 93 -31.45 -104.97 -69.75
C ALA A 93 -30.08 -104.43 -69.28
N PRO A 94 -28.96 -104.65 -70.00
CA PRO A 94 -27.65 -104.12 -69.59
C PRO A 94 -27.58 -102.58 -69.56
N ALA A 95 -28.32 -101.91 -70.43
CA ALA A 95 -28.27 -100.45 -70.55
C ALA A 95 -29.17 -99.75 -69.52
N ARG A 96 -30.22 -100.43 -69.02
CA ARG A 96 -31.01 -99.97 -67.86
C ARG A 96 -30.25 -100.09 -66.54
N GLU A 97 -29.49 -101.17 -66.38
CA GLU A 97 -28.62 -101.36 -65.21
C GLU A 97 -27.53 -100.28 -65.16
N LEU A 98 -26.88 -100.00 -66.30
CA LEU A 98 -25.92 -98.90 -66.42
C LEU A 98 -26.56 -97.55 -66.07
N LEU A 99 -27.77 -97.28 -66.58
CA LEU A 99 -28.49 -96.04 -66.26
C LEU A 99 -28.74 -95.92 -64.75
N ALA A 100 -29.24 -96.96 -64.10
CA ALA A 100 -29.47 -96.95 -62.64
C ALA A 100 -28.18 -96.64 -61.85
N VAL A 101 -27.06 -97.29 -62.22
CA VAL A 101 -25.74 -97.04 -61.62
C VAL A 101 -25.29 -95.59 -61.85
N THR A 102 -25.55 -95.01 -63.03
CA THR A 102 -25.19 -93.60 -63.29
C THR A 102 -26.02 -92.61 -62.47
N TRP A 103 -27.31 -92.88 -62.23
CA TRP A 103 -28.15 -92.03 -61.37
C TRP A 103 -27.71 -92.10 -59.91
N GLU A 104 -27.42 -93.30 -59.41
CA GLU A 104 -26.87 -93.51 -58.07
C GLU A 104 -25.53 -92.78 -57.92
N THR A 105 -24.64 -92.92 -58.91
CA THR A 105 -23.34 -92.23 -58.92
C THR A 105 -23.52 -90.70 -58.96
N ALA A 106 -24.45 -90.18 -59.76
CA ALA A 106 -24.73 -88.76 -59.85
C ALA A 106 -25.32 -88.21 -58.54
N ASP A 107 -26.18 -88.96 -57.86
CA ASP A 107 -26.71 -88.59 -56.56
C ASP A 107 -25.64 -88.61 -55.47
N HIS A 108 -24.80 -89.66 -55.47
CA HIS A 108 -23.65 -89.77 -54.59
C HIS A 108 -22.71 -88.57 -54.76
N VAL A 109 -22.30 -88.24 -56.00
CA VAL A 109 -21.44 -87.08 -56.28
C VAL A 109 -22.08 -85.77 -55.83
N ARG A 110 -23.39 -85.58 -56.06
CA ARG A 110 -24.11 -84.36 -55.62
C ARG A 110 -24.15 -84.25 -54.10
N THR A 111 -24.41 -85.33 -53.40
CA THR A 111 -24.45 -85.36 -51.94
C THR A 111 -23.06 -85.14 -51.35
N SER A 112 -22.05 -85.86 -51.84
CA SER A 112 -20.66 -85.67 -51.41
C SER A 112 -20.13 -84.26 -51.68
N ALA A 113 -20.49 -83.64 -52.81
CA ALA A 113 -20.10 -82.26 -53.10
C ALA A 113 -20.77 -81.25 -52.15
N ARG A 114 -22.03 -81.47 -51.77
CA ARG A 114 -22.73 -80.62 -50.78
C ARG A 114 -22.13 -80.78 -49.39
N ASP A 115 -21.84 -82.00 -48.98
CA ASP A 115 -21.22 -82.28 -47.69
C ASP A 115 -19.84 -81.65 -47.60
N GLU A 116 -19.04 -81.73 -48.67
CA GLU A 116 -17.73 -81.11 -48.74
C GLU A 116 -17.79 -79.58 -48.72
N ALA A 117 -18.73 -78.98 -49.45
CA ALA A 117 -18.95 -77.53 -49.42
C ALA A 117 -19.39 -77.05 -48.03
N ALA A 118 -20.27 -77.81 -47.36
CA ALA A 118 -20.72 -77.51 -46.00
C ALA A 118 -19.56 -77.61 -45.00
N ARG A 119 -18.73 -78.66 -45.08
CA ARG A 119 -17.50 -78.80 -44.27
C ARG A 119 -16.55 -77.62 -44.48
N THR A 120 -16.21 -77.32 -45.73
CA THR A 120 -15.29 -76.22 -46.07
C THR A 120 -15.81 -74.87 -45.58
N THR A 121 -17.13 -74.63 -45.65
CA THR A 121 -17.74 -73.39 -45.16
C THR A 121 -17.67 -73.33 -43.63
N GLY A 122 -18.00 -74.43 -42.94
CA GLY A 122 -17.91 -74.51 -41.48
C GLY A 122 -16.49 -74.29 -40.96
N ASP A 123 -15.50 -74.93 -41.59
CA ASP A 123 -14.08 -74.76 -41.24
C ASP A 123 -13.61 -73.31 -41.45
N ALA A 124 -14.05 -72.67 -42.53
CA ALA A 124 -13.74 -71.27 -42.81
C ALA A 124 -14.40 -70.30 -41.81
N GLU A 125 -15.65 -70.56 -41.40
CA GLU A 125 -16.36 -69.78 -40.39
C GLU A 125 -15.75 -69.94 -38.99
N GLU A 126 -15.29 -71.13 -38.63
CA GLU A 126 -14.56 -71.37 -37.39
C GLU A 126 -13.21 -70.65 -37.39
N ALA A 127 -12.41 -70.80 -38.45
CA ALA A 127 -11.14 -70.10 -38.58
C ALA A 127 -11.31 -68.57 -38.54
N ALA A 128 -12.34 -68.02 -39.18
CA ALA A 128 -12.65 -66.59 -39.15
C ALA A 128 -13.01 -66.10 -37.74
N ARG A 129 -13.79 -66.89 -36.98
CA ARG A 129 -14.12 -66.57 -35.58
C ARG A 129 -12.88 -66.60 -34.69
N CYS A 130 -12.06 -67.64 -34.78
CA CYS A 130 -10.81 -67.73 -34.02
C CYS A 130 -9.89 -66.54 -34.31
N LEU A 131 -9.70 -66.18 -35.58
CA LEU A 131 -8.87 -65.03 -35.95
C LEU A 131 -9.43 -63.70 -35.41
N ALA A 132 -10.76 -63.53 -35.43
CA ALA A 132 -11.40 -62.34 -34.88
C ALA A 132 -11.25 -62.24 -33.35
N GLU A 133 -11.34 -63.37 -32.64
CA GLU A 133 -11.12 -63.44 -31.20
C GLU A 133 -9.66 -63.15 -30.83
N GLU A 134 -8.70 -63.74 -31.56
CA GLU A 134 -7.27 -63.48 -31.39
C GLU A 134 -6.91 -62.01 -31.65
N ALA A 135 -7.38 -61.45 -32.78
CA ALA A 135 -7.17 -60.05 -33.10
C ALA A 135 -7.82 -59.11 -32.06
N GLY A 136 -8.99 -59.47 -31.54
CA GLY A 136 -9.66 -58.74 -30.46
C GLY A 136 -8.88 -58.78 -29.15
N ALA A 137 -8.32 -59.94 -28.78
CA ALA A 137 -7.50 -60.09 -27.59
C ALA A 137 -6.20 -59.29 -27.68
N GLU A 138 -5.51 -59.35 -28.82
CA GLU A 138 -4.27 -58.59 -29.06
C GLU A 138 -4.53 -57.08 -29.04
N ALA A 139 -5.58 -56.61 -29.72
CA ALA A 139 -5.98 -55.21 -29.69
C ALA A 139 -6.32 -54.75 -28.26
N GLY A 140 -7.02 -55.59 -27.48
CA GLY A 140 -7.32 -55.34 -26.08
C GLY A 140 -6.07 -55.22 -25.21
N ALA A 141 -5.08 -56.10 -25.42
CA ALA A 141 -3.81 -56.07 -24.70
C ALA A 141 -3.02 -54.79 -25.00
N VAL A 142 -2.92 -54.40 -26.28
CA VAL A 142 -2.23 -53.16 -26.70
C VAL A 142 -2.92 -51.92 -26.10
N LEU A 143 -4.26 -51.87 -26.11
CA LEU A 143 -5.01 -50.77 -25.50
C LEU A 143 -4.80 -50.71 -23.99
N ALA A 144 -4.82 -51.84 -23.28
CA ALA A 144 -4.59 -51.90 -21.84
C ALA A 144 -3.17 -51.42 -21.47
N GLU A 145 -2.14 -51.84 -22.23
CA GLU A 145 -0.77 -51.38 -22.03
C GLU A 145 -0.63 -49.88 -22.27
N ALA A 146 -1.24 -49.37 -23.34
CA ALA A 146 -1.23 -47.94 -23.67
C ALA A 146 -1.92 -47.10 -22.58
N GLU A 147 -3.06 -47.56 -22.06
CA GLU A 147 -3.75 -46.92 -20.94
C GLU A 147 -2.89 -46.91 -19.67
N GLU A 148 -2.28 -48.03 -19.33
CA GLU A 148 -1.41 -48.13 -18.15
C GLU A 148 -0.20 -47.20 -18.29
N HIS A 149 0.40 -47.14 -19.49
CA HIS A 149 1.48 -46.21 -19.80
C HIS A 149 1.05 -44.74 -19.63
N ALA A 150 -0.11 -44.37 -20.16
CA ALA A 150 -0.67 -43.02 -20.01
C ALA A 150 -0.95 -42.67 -18.54
N ARG A 151 -1.49 -43.62 -17.75
CA ARG A 151 -1.70 -43.46 -16.31
C ARG A 151 -0.39 -43.26 -15.55
N ARG A 152 0.64 -44.04 -15.87
CA ARG A 152 2.00 -43.90 -15.28
C ARG A 152 2.60 -42.54 -15.59
N LEU A 153 2.56 -42.10 -16.86
CA LEU A 153 3.06 -40.79 -17.27
C LEU A 153 2.33 -39.64 -16.56
N THR A 154 1.00 -39.69 -16.50
CA THR A 154 0.19 -38.66 -15.84
C THR A 154 0.49 -38.59 -14.35
N THR A 155 0.64 -39.74 -13.69
CA THR A 155 0.99 -39.82 -12.27
C THR A 155 2.39 -39.28 -11.99
N ALA A 156 3.37 -39.64 -12.83
CA ALA A 156 4.72 -39.12 -12.76
C ALA A 156 4.76 -37.59 -12.96
N ALA A 157 4.04 -37.07 -13.95
CA ALA A 157 3.94 -35.63 -14.21
C ALA A 157 3.30 -34.88 -13.04
N ARG A 158 2.21 -35.38 -12.47
CA ARG A 158 1.56 -34.79 -11.28
C ARG A 158 2.49 -34.80 -10.06
N THR A 159 3.23 -35.89 -9.86
CA THR A 159 4.18 -36.01 -8.75
C THR A 159 5.33 -35.03 -8.91
N ALA A 160 5.91 -34.93 -10.11
CA ALA A 160 6.97 -33.97 -10.42
C ALA A 160 6.49 -32.52 -10.26
N GLY A 161 5.30 -32.19 -10.78
CA GLY A 161 4.69 -30.86 -10.60
C GLY A 161 4.42 -30.54 -9.13
N GLY A 162 3.94 -31.51 -8.34
CA GLY A 162 3.73 -31.35 -6.90
C GLY A 162 5.03 -31.06 -6.15
N ARG A 163 6.12 -31.75 -6.49
CA ARG A 163 7.45 -31.48 -5.92
C ARG A 163 7.95 -30.08 -6.26
N LEU A 164 7.87 -29.68 -7.52
CA LEU A 164 8.26 -28.33 -7.96
C LEU A 164 7.48 -27.23 -7.22
N LEU A 165 6.18 -27.42 -7.00
CA LEU A 165 5.37 -26.47 -6.23
C LEU A 165 5.76 -26.41 -4.76
N MET A 166 6.06 -27.56 -4.14
CA MET A 166 6.52 -27.61 -2.76
C MET A 166 7.87 -26.93 -2.59
N ASP A 167 8.81 -27.19 -3.50
CA ASP A 167 10.13 -26.54 -3.50
C ASP A 167 9.99 -25.03 -3.69
N ALA A 168 9.23 -24.58 -4.70
CA ALA A 168 9.00 -23.17 -4.95
C ALA A 168 8.34 -22.44 -3.75
N ARG A 169 7.41 -23.10 -3.05
CA ARG A 169 6.79 -22.55 -1.82
C ARG A 169 7.77 -22.46 -0.67
N ARG A 170 8.62 -23.47 -0.49
CA ARG A 170 9.67 -23.47 0.53
C ARG A 170 10.66 -22.34 0.28
N ASP A 171 11.13 -22.20 -0.95
CA ASP A 171 12.07 -21.15 -1.35
C ASP A 171 11.44 -19.76 -1.17
N ALA A 172 10.19 -19.55 -1.60
CA ALA A 172 9.47 -18.30 -1.39
C ALA A 172 9.28 -17.96 0.09
N THR A 173 9.01 -18.97 0.93
CA THR A 173 8.86 -18.78 2.38
C THR A 173 10.20 -18.42 3.03
N ALA A 174 11.28 -19.10 2.64
CA ALA A 174 12.63 -18.81 3.12
C ALA A 174 13.07 -17.39 2.71
N ALA A 175 12.92 -17.03 1.43
CA ALA A 175 13.25 -15.70 0.94
C ALA A 175 12.45 -14.59 1.64
N ARG A 176 11.16 -14.83 1.94
CA ARG A 176 10.35 -13.90 2.73
C ARG A 176 10.86 -13.77 4.16
N ALA A 177 11.21 -14.87 4.81
CA ALA A 177 11.73 -14.85 6.17
C ALA A 177 13.06 -14.07 6.24
N GLU A 178 13.98 -14.31 5.31
CA GLU A 178 15.24 -13.58 5.18
C GLU A 178 15.00 -12.08 4.96
N ALA A 179 14.09 -11.73 4.04
CA ALA A 179 13.75 -10.33 3.77
C ALA A 179 13.15 -9.63 5.01
N THR A 180 12.30 -10.31 5.78
CA THR A 180 11.74 -9.78 7.02
C THR A 180 12.83 -9.50 8.05
N VAL A 181 13.78 -10.41 8.25
CA VAL A 181 14.90 -10.20 9.19
C VAL A 181 15.74 -8.98 8.81
N VAL A 182 16.06 -8.83 7.52
CA VAL A 182 16.80 -7.66 7.03
C VAL A 182 16.02 -6.37 7.24
N TRP A 183 14.71 -6.39 6.97
CA TRP A 183 13.84 -5.23 7.15
C TRP A 183 13.70 -4.84 8.64
N GLU A 184 13.51 -5.81 9.53
CA GLU A 184 13.42 -5.56 10.98
C GLU A 184 14.73 -4.99 11.53
N SER A 185 15.88 -5.52 11.11
CA SER A 185 17.19 -4.98 11.47
C SER A 185 17.40 -3.55 10.96
N MET A 186 16.95 -3.24 9.73
CA MET A 186 17.01 -1.88 9.20
C MET A 186 16.09 -0.93 9.96
N ARG A 187 14.88 -1.38 10.33
CA ARG A 187 13.93 -0.63 11.13
C ARG A 187 14.52 -0.29 12.51
N GLU A 188 15.05 -1.29 13.22
CA GLU A 188 15.68 -1.09 14.54
C GLU A 188 16.86 -0.12 14.47
N ARG A 189 17.75 -0.26 13.47
CA ARG A 189 18.86 0.69 13.27
C ARG A 189 18.37 2.11 12.99
N SER A 190 17.28 2.26 12.25
CA SER A 190 16.69 3.57 11.94
C SER A 190 16.06 4.20 13.18
N GLU A 191 15.34 3.41 13.98
CA GLU A 191 14.77 3.85 15.26
C GLU A 191 15.87 4.27 16.24
N HIS A 192 16.96 3.50 16.33
CA HIS A 192 18.11 3.85 17.15
C HIS A 192 18.77 5.15 16.69
N MET A 193 18.94 5.34 15.37
CA MET A 193 19.49 6.58 14.81
C MET A 193 18.59 7.79 15.11
N LEU A 194 17.26 7.63 14.98
CA LEU A 194 16.32 8.69 15.31
C LEU A 194 16.37 9.06 16.79
N ALA A 195 16.37 8.07 17.70
CA ALA A 195 16.49 8.31 19.13
C ALA A 195 17.81 9.02 19.50
N ALA A 196 18.92 8.65 18.84
CA ALA A 196 20.20 9.33 19.03
C ALA A 196 20.17 10.80 18.58
N LEU A 197 19.54 11.08 17.44
CA LEU A 197 19.37 12.45 16.93
C LEU A 197 18.46 13.28 17.84
N GLU A 198 17.38 12.70 18.36
CA GLU A 198 16.48 13.35 19.33
C GLU A 198 17.21 13.68 20.64
N ALA A 199 18.02 12.75 21.15
CA ALA A 199 18.84 12.99 22.34
C ALA A 199 19.87 14.11 22.11
N GLU A 200 20.57 14.09 20.98
CA GLU A 200 21.53 15.16 20.63
C GLU A 200 20.85 16.53 20.52
N GLN A 201 19.65 16.58 19.92
CA GLN A 201 18.87 17.81 19.86
C GLN A 201 18.44 18.28 21.25
N ALA A 202 17.97 17.38 22.12
CA ALA A 202 17.60 17.71 23.49
C ALA A 202 18.79 18.26 24.28
N ASP A 203 19.98 17.66 24.15
CA ASP A 203 21.21 18.14 24.80
C ASP A 203 21.60 19.53 24.31
N ARG A 204 21.50 19.79 22.99
CA ARG A 204 21.75 21.12 22.42
C ARG A 204 20.77 22.16 22.94
N TRP A 205 19.48 21.83 23.03
CA TRP A 205 18.47 22.73 23.59
C TRP A 205 18.73 23.00 25.08
N ALA A 206 19.06 21.97 25.85
CA ALA A 206 19.40 22.12 27.27
C ALA A 206 20.65 22.99 27.49
N GLU A 207 21.65 22.95 26.59
CA GLU A 207 22.79 23.89 26.65
C GLU A 207 22.36 25.33 26.34
N VAL A 208 21.55 25.52 25.29
CA VAL A 208 21.00 26.84 24.91
C VAL A 208 20.19 27.45 26.05
N ASP A 209 19.34 26.66 26.70
CA ASP A 209 18.52 27.09 27.84
C ASP A 209 19.41 27.46 29.04
N ARG A 210 20.38 26.61 29.39
CA ARG A 210 21.36 26.92 30.45
C ARG A 210 22.16 28.19 30.15
N ASP A 211 22.55 28.43 28.91
CA ASP A 211 23.20 29.68 28.49
C ASP A 211 22.27 30.89 28.59
N ALA A 212 20.99 30.72 28.26
CA ALA A 212 19.99 31.77 28.39
C ALA A 212 19.75 32.12 29.86
N GLU A 213 19.62 31.13 30.73
CA GLU A 213 19.51 31.29 32.19
C GLU A 213 20.73 32.01 32.78
N ARG A 214 21.95 31.60 32.39
CA ARG A 214 23.19 32.28 32.80
C ARG A 214 23.20 33.75 32.38
N ARG A 215 22.80 34.04 31.14
CA ARG A 215 22.72 35.42 30.62
C ARG A 215 21.65 36.25 31.33
N ALA A 216 20.50 35.65 31.65
CA ALA A 216 19.44 36.28 32.41
C ALA A 216 19.89 36.62 33.83
N ALA A 217 20.45 35.66 34.57
CA ALA A 217 20.97 35.86 35.92
C ALA A 217 22.06 36.96 35.96
N ALA A 218 23.02 36.93 35.03
CA ALA A 218 24.02 38.00 34.93
C ALA A 218 23.40 39.36 34.59
N GLY A 219 22.30 39.38 33.82
CA GLY A 219 21.51 40.58 33.56
C GLY A 219 20.83 41.12 34.81
N ASP A 220 20.24 40.24 35.61
CA ASP A 220 19.56 40.57 36.86
C ASP A 220 20.53 41.14 37.90
N GLU A 221 21.71 40.55 38.05
CA GLU A 221 22.78 41.07 38.91
C GLU A 221 23.22 42.48 38.49
N ARG A 222 23.41 42.72 37.18
CA ARG A 222 23.75 44.05 36.67
C ARG A 222 22.65 45.07 36.93
N ARG A 223 21.38 44.66 36.81
CA ARG A 223 20.22 45.52 37.09
C ARG A 223 20.14 45.86 38.57
N ALA A 224 20.20 44.86 39.46
CA ALA A 224 20.20 45.07 40.91
C ALA A 224 21.35 45.98 41.34
N GLY A 225 22.57 45.77 40.82
CA GLY A 225 23.70 46.65 41.12
C GLY A 225 23.56 48.07 40.55
N ALA A 226 22.83 48.27 39.46
CA ALA A 226 22.51 49.60 38.94
C ALA A 226 21.42 50.29 39.76
N GLU A 227 20.39 49.56 40.20
CA GLU A 227 19.35 50.03 41.11
C GLU A 227 19.95 50.48 42.45
N GLU A 228 20.82 49.67 43.06
CA GLU A 228 21.50 50.03 44.32
C GLU A 228 22.33 51.31 44.18
N ARG A 229 23.08 51.46 43.07
CA ARG A 229 23.83 52.70 42.78
C ARG A 229 22.91 53.89 42.58
N ALA A 230 21.81 53.72 41.84
CA ALA A 230 20.85 54.79 41.59
C ALA A 230 20.16 55.23 42.90
N GLU A 231 19.79 54.29 43.76
CA GLU A 231 19.24 54.61 45.08
C GLU A 231 20.27 55.28 46.00
N ALA A 232 21.54 54.86 45.96
CA ALA A 232 22.60 55.51 46.73
C ALA A 232 22.78 56.97 46.29
N LEU A 233 22.83 57.22 44.98
CA LEU A 233 22.91 58.56 44.41
C LEU A 233 21.67 59.40 44.75
N LEU A 234 20.48 58.80 44.74
CA LEU A 234 19.25 59.48 45.15
C LEU A 234 19.30 59.89 46.63
N ARG A 235 19.70 58.96 47.52
CA ARG A 235 19.85 59.24 48.96
C ARG A 235 20.91 60.32 49.23
N GLU A 236 21.99 60.35 48.45
CA GLU A 236 23.01 61.40 48.52
C GLU A 236 22.43 62.75 48.09
N ALA A 237 21.77 62.81 46.94
CA ALA A 237 21.11 64.01 46.45
C ALA A 237 20.02 64.54 47.39
N GLU A 238 19.24 63.64 48.02
CA GLU A 238 18.24 64.01 49.04
C GLU A 238 18.88 64.63 50.28
N ARG A 239 20.05 64.13 50.72
CA ARG A 239 20.81 64.72 51.83
C ARG A 239 21.37 66.08 51.48
N GLU A 240 22.00 66.22 50.30
CA GLU A 240 22.51 67.50 49.81
C GLU A 240 21.38 68.53 49.69
N LEU A 241 20.20 68.11 49.20
CA LEU A 241 19.01 68.96 49.14
C LEU A 241 18.56 69.39 50.54
N ALA A 242 18.43 68.45 51.49
CA ALA A 242 18.03 68.78 52.86
C ALA A 242 19.03 69.72 53.56
N GLU A 243 20.33 69.52 53.36
CA GLU A 243 21.38 70.42 53.87
C GLU A 243 21.29 71.81 53.23
N ALA A 244 21.02 71.90 51.93
CA ALA A 244 20.82 73.16 51.22
C ALA A 244 19.55 73.90 51.68
N GLU A 245 18.45 73.18 51.89
CA GLU A 245 17.19 73.72 52.43
C GLU A 245 17.37 74.24 53.86
N GLU A 246 18.06 73.49 54.72
CA GLU A 246 18.42 73.92 56.08
C GLU A 246 19.32 75.15 56.07
N TYR A 247 20.35 75.17 55.21
CA TYR A 247 21.20 76.34 55.03
C TYR A 247 20.40 77.57 54.58
N ALA A 248 19.53 77.40 53.59
CA ALA A 248 18.65 78.47 53.09
C ALA A 248 17.71 78.96 54.19
N ARG A 249 17.11 78.06 54.98
CA ARG A 249 16.25 78.40 56.12
C ARG A 249 17.01 79.21 57.16
N ARG A 250 18.17 78.72 57.64
CA ARG A 250 19.00 79.47 58.61
C ARG A 250 19.40 80.84 58.08
N THR A 251 19.79 80.93 56.80
CA THR A 251 20.18 82.21 56.19
C THR A 251 18.98 83.18 56.12
N ASN A 252 17.78 82.67 55.85
CA ASN A 252 16.55 83.45 55.87
C ASN A 252 16.20 83.90 57.30
N GLU A 253 16.21 83.00 58.29
CA GLU A 253 15.99 83.31 59.71
C GLU A 253 17.01 84.34 60.23
N GLU A 254 18.30 84.20 59.89
CA GLU A 254 19.34 85.18 60.22
C GLU A 254 19.07 86.54 59.55
N SER A 255 18.59 86.55 58.30
CA SER A 255 18.25 87.77 57.57
C SER A 255 17.00 88.44 58.14
N GLU A 256 15.98 87.67 58.51
CA GLU A 256 14.77 88.15 59.18
C GLU A 256 15.09 88.71 60.57
N ALA A 257 15.88 88.00 61.38
CA ALA A 257 16.33 88.48 62.69
C ALA A 257 17.16 89.77 62.57
N ARG A 258 18.04 89.88 61.56
CA ARG A 258 18.76 91.13 61.26
C ARG A 258 17.80 92.24 60.85
N ALA A 259 16.81 91.96 60.01
CA ALA A 259 15.81 92.93 59.59
C ALA A 259 14.90 93.38 60.75
N GLU A 260 14.55 92.49 61.67
CA GLU A 260 13.83 92.81 62.91
C GLU A 260 14.68 93.64 63.86
N ALA A 261 15.95 93.27 64.07
CA ALA A 261 16.88 94.04 64.89
C ALA A 261 17.10 95.46 64.32
N LEU A 262 17.24 95.60 63.00
CA LEU A 262 17.30 96.90 62.32
C LEU A 262 16.00 97.70 62.52
N ARG A 263 14.83 97.06 62.40
CA ARG A 263 13.53 97.71 62.62
C ARG A 263 13.35 98.15 64.08
N ALA A 264 13.71 97.30 65.04
CA ALA A 264 13.66 97.61 66.47
C ALA A 264 14.66 98.72 66.84
N GLY A 265 15.86 98.71 66.26
CA GLY A 265 16.84 99.79 66.39
C GLY A 265 16.30 101.11 65.85
N ALA A 266 15.75 101.11 64.63
CA ALA A 266 15.13 102.29 64.03
C ALA A 266 13.92 102.80 64.85
N GLN A 267 13.12 101.90 65.42
CA GLN A 267 11.99 102.26 66.28
C GLN A 267 12.48 102.81 67.63
N GLY A 268 13.52 102.23 68.23
CA GLY A 268 14.15 102.75 69.43
C GLY A 268 14.76 104.14 69.23
N GLU A 269 15.41 104.38 68.08
CA GLU A 269 15.86 105.71 67.67
C GLU A 269 14.70 106.68 67.47
N ALA A 270 13.62 106.25 66.79
CA ALA A 270 12.42 107.05 66.61
C ALA A 270 11.75 107.41 67.94
N GLU A 271 11.66 106.47 68.89
CA GLU A 271 11.14 106.70 70.24
C GLU A 271 12.07 107.58 71.10
N ALA A 272 13.39 107.47 70.93
CA ALA A 272 14.35 108.35 71.58
C ALA A 272 14.25 109.78 71.04
N VAL A 273 14.15 109.95 69.73
CA VAL A 273 13.86 111.23 69.08
C VAL A 273 12.54 111.78 69.60
N THR A 274 11.49 110.95 69.68
CA THR A 274 10.17 111.36 70.18
C THR A 274 10.24 111.85 71.62
N ARG A 275 10.88 111.08 72.52
CA ARG A 275 11.08 111.47 73.93
C ARG A 275 11.96 112.70 74.08
N GLU A 276 12.98 112.86 73.25
CA GLU A 276 13.81 114.07 73.22
C GLU A 276 12.98 115.27 72.75
N THR A 277 12.15 115.13 71.71
CA THR A 277 11.19 116.17 71.33
C THR A 277 10.17 116.46 72.43
N GLU A 278 9.63 115.45 73.11
CA GLU A 278 8.71 115.65 74.24
C GLU A 278 9.40 116.34 75.42
N ARG A 279 10.66 116.00 75.71
CA ARG A 279 11.46 116.64 76.75
C ARG A 279 11.80 118.09 76.39
N ILE A 280 12.12 118.37 75.13
CA ILE A 280 12.31 119.74 74.63
C ILE A 280 10.99 120.52 74.70
N LEU A 281 9.86 119.91 74.29
CA LEU A 281 8.53 120.50 74.39
C LEU A 281 8.11 120.74 75.85
N SER A 282 8.41 119.81 76.76
CA SER A 282 8.21 119.96 78.20
C SER A 282 9.10 121.05 78.78
N ALA A 283 10.37 121.13 78.41
CA ALA A 283 11.26 122.21 78.83
C ALA A 283 10.75 123.57 78.33
N HIS A 284 10.22 123.63 77.10
CA HIS A 284 9.55 124.83 76.58
C HIS A 284 8.21 125.12 77.27
N ALA A 285 7.46 124.10 77.70
CA ALA A 285 6.25 124.27 78.51
C ALA A 285 6.58 124.83 79.91
N THR A 286 7.66 124.33 80.54
CA THR A 286 8.16 124.85 81.81
C THR A 286 8.70 126.27 81.67
N GLN A 287 9.44 126.60 80.60
CA GLN A 287 9.84 127.98 80.28
C GLN A 287 8.62 128.89 80.04
N ARG A 288 7.54 128.37 79.45
CA ARG A 288 6.28 129.11 79.25
C ARG A 288 5.54 129.33 80.57
N GLU A 289 5.52 128.35 81.48
CA GLU A 289 4.98 128.51 82.84
C GLU A 289 5.81 129.48 83.69
N GLU A 290 7.14 129.43 83.62
CA GLU A 290 8.05 130.37 84.30
C GLU A 290 7.94 131.79 83.73
N ALA A 291 7.71 131.94 82.42
CA ALA A 291 7.47 133.23 81.78
C ALA A 291 6.07 133.82 82.09
N LEU A 292 5.10 132.97 82.49
CA LEU A 292 3.74 133.37 82.87
C LEU A 292 3.56 133.53 84.39
N ALA A 293 4.48 133.02 85.22
CA ALA A 293 4.48 133.18 86.67
C ALA A 293 4.47 134.65 87.16
N PRO A 294 5.11 135.62 86.48
CA PRO A 294 4.99 137.05 86.83
C PRO A 294 3.61 137.65 86.52
N LEU A 295 2.79 137.01 85.68
CA LEU A 295 1.48 137.53 85.26
C LEU A 295 0.31 137.00 86.11
N LYS A 296 0.51 135.94 86.91
CA LYS A 296 -0.53 135.35 87.76
C LYS A 296 -0.62 135.99 89.16
N LEU A 297 0.44 136.65 89.64
CA LEU A 297 0.43 137.36 90.93
C LEU A 297 0.01 138.83 90.82
N LEU A 298 0.00 139.40 89.60
CA LEU A 298 -0.57 140.72 89.31
C LEU A 298 -2.10 140.71 89.16
N GLN A 299 -2.74 139.53 89.13
CA GLN A 299 -4.21 139.36 89.06
C GLN A 299 -4.93 139.39 90.43
N ASP A 300 -4.21 139.35 91.55
CA ASP A 300 -4.81 139.39 92.90
C ASP A 300 -4.81 140.79 93.56
N THR A 301 -4.48 141.85 92.82
CA THR A 301 -4.61 143.25 93.31
C THR A 301 -5.37 144.17 92.33
N LEU A 302 -6.71 144.02 92.34
CA LEU A 302 -7.76 145.06 92.11
C LEU A 302 -8.10 145.45 90.63
N PRO A 303 -9.29 146.06 90.36
CA PRO A 303 -10.61 145.42 90.21
C PRO A 303 -11.29 145.70 88.84
N THR A 304 -12.31 144.89 88.51
CA THR A 304 -13.45 145.09 87.55
C THR A 304 -13.28 145.95 86.28
N VAL A 305 -13.57 145.37 85.10
CA VAL A 305 -14.57 145.85 84.09
C VAL A 305 -14.85 144.72 83.05
N THR A 306 -16.11 144.33 82.90
CA THR A 306 -16.76 143.52 81.82
C THR A 306 -16.96 144.39 80.55
N PRO A 307 -17.48 143.99 79.35
CA PRO A 307 -17.98 142.71 78.74
C PRO A 307 -17.61 142.59 77.21
N PRO A 308 -18.42 142.08 76.22
CA PRO A 308 -19.06 140.76 75.97
C PRO A 308 -18.82 140.13 74.54
N ALA A 309 -19.38 138.91 74.34
CA ALA A 309 -19.94 138.28 73.10
C ALA A 309 -18.97 137.88 71.96
N GLY A 310 -19.16 136.78 71.20
CA GLY A 310 -20.22 135.78 71.07
C GLY A 310 -19.89 134.83 69.90
N GLU A 311 -20.60 133.69 69.86
CA GLU A 311 -20.61 132.59 68.86
C GLU A 311 -19.42 131.60 68.81
#